data_AF-A0A932LW83-F1
#
_entry.id   AF-A0A932LW83-F1
#
_cell.length_a   1.000
_cell.length_b   1.000
_cell.length_c   1.000
_cell.angle_alpha   90.00
_cell.angle_beta   90.00
_cell.angle_gamma   90.00
#
_symmetry.space_group_name_H-M   'P 1'
#
loop_
_entity.id
_entity.type
_entity.pdbx_description
1 polymer ?
#
loop_
_entity_poly.entity_id
_entity_poly.type
_entity_poly.pdbx_seq_one_letter_code
_entity_poly.pdbx_strand_id
1 'polypeptide(L)' 'MTTLNAGGKTVFTMPRIAVLRGFIMSHSIHHRAQLGVYLRLNDVPVPAIYGPSADEGGM' A
#
# COMPACT_ATOMS: atom_id res chain seq x y z
N MET A 1 -14.80 -15.65 -12.92
CA MET A 1 -14.52 -15.35 -11.50
C MET A 1 -13.15 -15.91 -11.17
N THR A 2 -12.27 -15.19 -10.47
CA THR A 2 -10.93 -15.71 -10.14
C THR A 2 -10.78 -15.81 -8.64
N THR A 3 -10.25 -16.94 -8.21
CA THR A 3 -9.97 -17.25 -6.82
C THR A 3 -8.56 -16.77 -6.47
N LEU A 4 -8.43 -15.93 -5.46
CA LEU A 4 -7.12 -15.59 -4.90
C LEU A 4 -6.72 -16.71 -3.95
N ASN A 5 -5.60 -17.37 -4.25
CA ASN A 5 -5.02 -18.41 -3.40
C ASN A 5 -3.76 -17.88 -2.71
N ALA A 6 -3.66 -18.08 -1.41
CA ALA A 6 -2.44 -17.81 -0.63
C ALA A 6 -1.96 -19.13 -0.03
N GLY A 7 -0.81 -19.63 -0.49
CA GLY A 7 -0.26 -20.91 -0.01
C GLY A 7 -1.20 -22.11 -0.20
N GLY A 8 -1.93 -22.14 -1.32
CA GLY A 8 -2.90 -23.21 -1.62
C GLY A 8 -4.26 -23.07 -0.91
N LYS A 9 -4.45 -22.05 -0.06
CA LYS A 9 -5.74 -21.75 0.58
C LYS A 9 -6.48 -20.67 -0.18
N THR A 10 -7.74 -20.92 -0.50
CA THR A 10 -8.65 -19.93 -1.06
C THR A 10 -8.88 -18.83 -0.03
N VAL A 11 -8.50 -17.60 -0.37
CA VAL A 11 -8.77 -16.42 0.48
C VAL A 11 -10.17 -15.89 0.18
N PHE A 12 -10.47 -15.65 -1.10
CA PHE A 12 -11.79 -15.26 -1.57
C PHE A 12 -11.89 -15.40 -3.11
N THR A 13 -13.12 -15.38 -3.61
CA THR A 13 -13.45 -15.53 -5.04
C THR A 13 -14.21 -14.29 -5.53
N MET A 14 -13.64 -13.56 -6.48
CA MET A 14 -14.24 -12.34 -7.05
C MET A 14 -13.74 -12.09 -8.48
N PRO A 15 -14.29 -11.14 -9.25
CA PRO A 15 -13.73 -10.78 -10.56
C PRO A 15 -12.26 -10.35 -10.46
N ARG A 16 -11.41 -10.72 -11.44
CA ARG A 16 -9.96 -10.43 -11.43
C ARG A 16 -9.64 -8.97 -11.17
N ILE A 17 -10.38 -8.08 -11.83
CA ILE A 17 -10.20 -6.63 -11.71
C ILE A 17 -10.49 -6.13 -10.28
N ALA A 18 -11.43 -6.78 -9.58
CA ALA A 18 -11.74 -6.46 -8.20
C ALA A 18 -10.62 -6.90 -7.25
N VAL A 19 -9.99 -8.07 -7.50
CA VAL A 19 -8.81 -8.52 -6.74
C VAL A 19 -7.64 -7.54 -6.93
N LEU A 20 -7.31 -7.23 -8.17
CA LEU A 20 -6.15 -6.39 -8.48
C LEU A 20 -6.32 -4.96 -7.97
N ARG A 21 -7.42 -4.29 -8.34
CA ARG A 21 -7.65 -2.89 -7.97
C ARG A 21 -8.05 -2.75 -6.51
N GLY A 22 -9.03 -3.55 -6.09
CA GLY A 22 -9.66 -3.41 -4.78
C GLY A 22 -8.77 -3.92 -3.66
N PHE A 23 -8.26 -5.14 -3.80
CA PHE A 23 -7.45 -5.76 -2.75
C PHE A 23 -5.97 -5.39 -2.90
N ILE A 24 -5.31 -5.78 -3.98
CA ILE A 24 -3.83 -5.68 -4.06
C ILE A 24 -3.36 -4.22 -4.06
N MET A 25 -3.86 -3.39 -4.99
CA MET A 25 -3.39 -2.01 -5.13
C MET A 25 -3.76 -1.16 -3.91
N SER A 26 -5.03 -1.19 -3.48
CA SER A 26 -5.47 -0.41 -2.31
C SER A 26 -4.73 -0.82 -1.03
N HIS A 27 -4.50 -2.11 -0.83
CA HIS A 27 -3.81 -2.62 0.36
C HIS A 27 -2.33 -2.21 0.39
N SER A 28 -1.63 -2.29 -0.75
CA SER A 28 -0.25 -1.80 -0.86
C SER A 28 -0.15 -0.30 -0.58
N ILE A 29 -1.09 0.51 -1.07
CA ILE A 29 -1.12 1.96 -0.81
C ILE A 29 -1.36 2.23 0.69
N HIS A 30 -2.29 1.50 1.30
CA HIS A 30 -2.59 1.60 2.73
C HIS A 30 -1.37 1.28 3.60
N HIS A 31 -0.71 0.14 3.36
CA HIS A 31 0.48 -0.24 4.12
C HIS A 31 1.68 0.68 3.86
N ARG A 32 1.81 1.24 2.65
CA ARG A 32 2.83 2.27 2.39
C ARG A 32 2.61 3.51 3.25
N ALA A 33 1.36 3.95 3.44
CA ALA A 33 1.06 5.07 4.33
C ALA A 33 1.37 4.74 5.80
N GLN A 34 1.07 3.52 6.26
CA GLN A 34 1.46 3.05 7.60
C GLN A 34 2.98 3.08 7.79
N LEU A 35 3.76 2.62 6.80
CA LEU A 35 5.22 2.71 6.85
C LEU A 35 5.71 4.15 6.91
N GLY A 36 5.08 5.07 6.17
CA GLY A 36 5.36 6.50 6.25
C GLY A 36 5.20 7.07 7.67
N VAL A 37 4.17 6.62 8.41
CA VAL A 37 4.00 7.01 9.83
C VAL A 37 5.16 6.49 10.68
N TYR A 38 5.60 5.25 10.48
CA TYR A 38 6.75 4.71 11.20
C TYR A 38 8.03 5.49 10.92
N LEU A 39 8.28 5.89 9.68
CA LEU A 39 9.43 6.75 9.34
C LEU A 39 9.36 8.06 10.11
N ARG A 40 8.18 8.71 10.12
CA ARG A 40 7.96 9.97 10.85
C ARG A 40 8.17 9.84 12.36
N LEU A 41 7.74 8.72 12.95
CA LEU A 41 7.92 8.44 14.38
C LEU A 41 9.36 8.13 14.76
N ASN A 42 10.21 7.76 13.80
CA ASN A 42 11.63 7.48 14.01
C ASN A 42 12.53 8.61 13.49
N ASP A 43 11.98 9.80 13.25
CA ASP A 43 12.69 10.97 12.71
C ASP A 43 13.44 10.69 11.39
N VAL A 44 12.97 9.72 10.61
CA VAL A 44 13.50 9.41 9.27
C VAL A 44 12.69 10.19 8.23
N PRO A 45 13.35 10.84 7.25
CA PRO A 45 12.65 11.57 6.19
C PRO A 45 11.66 10.68 5.45
N VAL A 46 10.41 11.15 5.32
CA VAL A 46 9.37 10.45 4.58
C VAL A 46 9.50 10.82 3.11
N PRO A 47 9.63 9.84 2.18
CA PRO A 47 9.75 10.13 0.76
C PRO A 47 8.46 10.73 0.20
N ALA A 48 8.58 11.57 -0.83
CA ALA A 48 7.43 12.03 -1.59
C ALA A 48 6.75 10.86 -2.32
N ILE A 49 5.44 10.74 -2.07
CA ILE A 49 4.65 9.57 -2.46
C ILE A 49 3.52 9.97 -3.42
N TYR A 50 2.76 11.01 -3.06
CA TYR A 50 1.67 11.56 -3.86
C TYR A 50 1.73 13.08 -3.77
N GLY A 51 2.78 13.64 -4.36
CA GLY A 51 3.18 15.04 -4.16
C GLY A 51 4.29 15.17 -3.12
N PRO A 52 4.80 16.41 -2.93
CA PRO A 52 5.95 16.67 -2.08
C PRO A 52 5.65 16.28 -0.64
N SER A 53 6.62 15.62 -0.01
CA SER A 53 6.61 15.39 1.43
C SER A 53 6.96 16.70 2.16
N ALA A 54 6.60 16.78 3.44
CA ALA A 54 7.03 17.89 4.30
C ALA A 54 8.57 18.00 4.37
N ASP A 55 9.27 16.90 4.10
CA ASP A 55 10.72 16.80 4.20
C ASP A 55 11.46 17.19 2.89
N GLU A 56 10.76 17.45 1.78
CA GLU A 56 11.38 17.88 0.51
C GLU A 56 11.46 19.40 0.32
N GLY A 57 10.67 20.19 1.06
CA GLY A 57 10.58 21.65 0.89
C GLY A 57 11.64 22.48 1.61
N GLY A 58 12.68 21.85 2.15
CA GLY A 58 13.71 22.46 3.01
C GLY A 58 15.14 22.37 2.48
N MET A 59 15.33 22.25 1.16
CA MET A 59 16.63 22.50 0.51
C MET A 59 16.73 23.95 0.05
#